data_AF-A0A1E1WDK8-F1
#
_entry.id   AF-A0A1E1WDK8-F1
#
_cell.length_a   1.000
_cell.length_b   1.000
_cell.length_c   1.000
_cell.angle_alpha   90.00
_cell.angle_beta   90.00
_cell.angle_gamma   90.00
#
_symmetry.space_group_name_H-M   'P 1'
#
loop_
_entity.id
_entity.type
_entity.pdbx_description
1 polymer ?
#
loop_
_entity_poly.entity_id
_entity_poly.type
_entity_poly.pdbx_seq_one_letter_code
_entity_poly.pdbx_strand_id
1 'polypeptide(L)'
;PTPGVKQNRVTSIPKPPGIDPLQILNERENRIAARIAHRIEMLSSLPANMPDDLRLQAQIELRALRVLNFQKQLRAEILGQVRRDTTLETAVNIKAYKRTKRQGLREARATEKLEKQQKLEAERKRRQKHQEFLQTVLQHAKDFKEFHRNNVSKLSRMNKAIMNYHANAEREQKKEQERIEKERMRRLMAEDEEGYRKLIDQKKDKRLAFLLSQTDEYIASLTEMVKQHKQEQRKKQQEEERRKRELRKKQEEEERRKLKSRKRKL
;
A
#
# COMPACT_ATOMS: atom_id res chain seq x y z
N PRO A 1 -31.30 -80.82 16.15
CA PRO A 1 -31.26 -81.72 14.97
C PRO A 1 -29.82 -82.00 14.55
N THR A 2 -29.31 -83.17 14.92
CA THR A 2 -28.02 -83.69 14.44
C THR A 2 -28.14 -83.97 12.94
N PRO A 3 -27.17 -83.56 12.10
CA PRO A 3 -27.21 -83.87 10.69
C PRO A 3 -27.10 -85.39 10.52
N GLY A 4 -28.15 -86.00 9.96
CA GLY A 4 -28.23 -87.44 9.74
C GLY A 4 -27.05 -87.95 8.92
N VAL A 5 -26.39 -88.98 9.44
CA VAL A 5 -25.32 -89.70 8.74
C VAL A 5 -25.92 -90.24 7.45
N LYS A 6 -25.44 -89.73 6.30
CA LYS A 6 -25.90 -90.17 4.98
C LYS A 6 -25.71 -91.68 4.87
N GLN A 7 -26.80 -92.42 4.70
CA GLN A 7 -26.76 -93.85 4.44
C GLN A 7 -26.15 -94.07 3.05
N ASN A 8 -24.87 -94.45 3.02
CA ASN A 8 -24.17 -94.78 1.78
C ASN A 8 -24.75 -96.09 1.23
N ARG A 9 -25.22 -96.06 -0.02
CA ARG A 9 -25.72 -97.23 -0.75
C ARG A 9 -24.61 -98.28 -0.81
N VAL A 10 -24.91 -99.50 -0.35
CA VAL A 10 -23.96 -100.62 -0.27
C VAL A 10 -23.99 -101.37 -1.60
N THR A 11 -22.82 -101.63 -2.17
CA THR A 11 -22.65 -102.43 -3.40
C THR A 11 -22.42 -103.90 -3.03
N SER A 12 -22.74 -104.83 -3.93
CA SER A 12 -22.51 -106.28 -3.74
C SER A 12 -21.04 -106.69 -3.83
N ILE A 13 -20.17 -105.77 -4.26
CA ILE A 13 -18.72 -105.99 -4.37
C ILE A 13 -18.07 -105.54 -3.06
N PRO A 14 -17.27 -106.39 -2.40
CA PRO A 14 -16.54 -105.98 -1.21
C PRO A 14 -15.62 -104.81 -1.55
N LYS A 15 -15.52 -103.84 -0.63
CA LYS A 15 -14.58 -102.73 -0.81
C LYS A 15 -13.17 -103.30 -0.98
N PRO A 16 -12.37 -102.79 -1.93
CA PRO A 16 -10.99 -103.21 -2.04
C PRO A 16 -10.25 -102.95 -0.72
N PRO A 17 -9.25 -103.77 -0.37
CA PRO A 17 -8.44 -103.50 0.79
C PRO A 17 -7.81 -102.10 0.65
N GLY A 18 -7.83 -101.34 1.75
CA GLY A 18 -7.21 -100.03 1.80
C GLY A 18 -5.69 -100.15 1.67
N ILE A 19 -5.07 -99.08 1.17
CA ILE A 19 -3.63 -98.92 1.16
C ILE A 19 -3.24 -98.08 2.37
N ASP A 20 -2.22 -98.51 3.12
CA ASP A 20 -1.67 -97.72 4.21
C ASP A 20 -0.60 -96.72 3.68
N PRO A 21 -0.89 -95.40 3.67
CA PRO A 21 0.04 -94.40 3.19
C PRO A 21 1.30 -94.25 4.07
N LEU A 22 1.22 -94.57 5.37
CA LEU A 22 2.37 -94.48 6.27
C LEU A 22 3.35 -95.62 6.00
N GLN A 23 2.84 -96.82 5.74
CA GLN A 23 3.67 -97.96 5.34
C GLN A 23 4.40 -97.68 4.04
N ILE A 24 3.73 -97.08 3.04
CA ILE A 24 4.36 -96.67 1.78
C ILE A 24 5.46 -95.64 2.01
N LEU A 25 5.23 -94.66 2.88
CA LEU A 25 6.20 -93.63 3.20
C LEU A 25 7.45 -94.22 3.86
N ASN A 26 7.28 -95.07 4.87
CA ASN A 26 8.38 -95.75 5.55
C ASN A 26 9.18 -96.65 4.58
N GLU A 27 8.47 -97.43 3.76
CA GLU A 27 9.10 -98.28 2.75
C GLU A 27 9.91 -97.47 1.71
N ARG A 28 9.43 -96.27 1.35
CA ARG A 28 10.18 -95.34 0.50
C ARG A 28 11.45 -94.83 1.20
N GLU A 29 11.36 -94.47 2.47
CA GLU A 29 12.52 -94.00 3.25
C GLU A 29 13.58 -95.09 3.40
N ASN A 30 13.17 -96.33 3.69
CA ASN A 30 14.03 -97.50 3.75
C ASN A 30 14.73 -97.75 2.41
N ARG A 31 13.98 -97.71 1.31
CA ARG A 31 14.57 -97.85 -0.05
C ARG A 31 15.59 -96.77 -0.36
N ILE A 32 15.34 -95.52 0.04
CA ILE A 32 16.29 -94.42 -0.15
C ILE A 32 17.54 -94.62 0.71
N ALA A 33 17.38 -94.99 1.98
CA ALA A 33 18.49 -95.26 2.90
C ALA A 33 19.36 -96.41 2.41
N ALA A 34 18.75 -97.52 1.96
CA ALA A 34 19.44 -98.68 1.41
C ALA A 34 20.27 -98.31 0.16
N ARG A 35 19.71 -97.51 -0.75
CA ARG A 35 20.43 -97.03 -1.94
C ARG A 35 21.63 -96.15 -1.58
N ILE A 36 21.48 -95.28 -0.58
CA ILE A 36 22.57 -94.43 -0.10
C ILE A 36 23.68 -95.29 0.53
N ALA A 37 23.31 -96.26 1.38
CA ALA A 37 24.26 -97.18 2.00
C ALA A 37 25.05 -97.97 0.95
N HIS A 38 24.37 -98.56 -0.02
CA HIS A 38 25.00 -99.26 -1.15
C HIS A 38 25.93 -98.33 -1.94
N ARG A 39 25.53 -97.08 -2.20
CA ARG A 39 26.39 -96.11 -2.91
C ARG A 39 27.64 -95.76 -2.09
N ILE A 40 27.53 -95.60 -0.78
CA ILE A 40 28.67 -95.37 0.12
C ILE A 40 29.65 -96.54 0.06
N GLU A 41 29.15 -97.78 0.05
CA GLU A 41 29.97 -99.00 -0.06
C GLU A 41 30.75 -99.00 -1.38
N MET A 42 30.05 -98.80 -2.51
CA MET A 42 30.69 -98.70 -3.83
C MET A 42 31.79 -97.62 -3.90
N LEU A 43 31.52 -96.43 -3.33
CA LEU A 43 32.46 -95.31 -3.33
C LEU A 43 33.62 -95.52 -2.35
N SER A 44 33.48 -96.42 -1.38
CA SER A 44 34.55 -96.77 -0.43
C SER A 44 35.52 -97.80 -1.02
N SER A 45 35.09 -98.62 -1.98
CA SER A 45 35.86 -99.69 -2.63
C SER A 45 36.26 -99.33 -4.07
N LEU A 46 36.96 -98.22 -4.28
CA LEU A 46 37.36 -97.77 -5.63
C LEU A 46 38.68 -98.43 -6.10
N PRO A 47 38.83 -98.76 -7.39
CA PRO A 47 40.08 -99.25 -7.96
C PRO A 47 41.22 -98.22 -7.86
N ALA A 48 42.45 -98.68 -7.61
CA ALA A 48 43.64 -97.82 -7.53
C ALA A 48 44.06 -97.22 -8.89
N ASN A 49 43.62 -97.80 -10.01
CA ASN A 49 43.96 -97.37 -11.37
C ASN A 49 42.94 -96.37 -11.97
N MET A 50 42.39 -95.48 -11.15
CA MET A 50 41.39 -94.49 -11.58
C MET A 50 42.06 -93.13 -11.86
N PRO A 51 41.67 -92.42 -12.93
CA PRO A 51 42.10 -91.03 -13.18
C PRO A 51 41.84 -90.11 -11.98
N ASP A 52 42.74 -89.16 -11.75
CA ASP A 52 42.72 -88.28 -10.58
C ASP A 52 41.45 -87.45 -10.45
N ASP A 53 40.93 -86.94 -11.57
CA ASP A 53 39.70 -86.15 -11.59
C ASP A 53 38.46 -86.96 -11.17
N LEU A 54 38.34 -88.20 -11.65
CA LEU A 54 37.25 -89.11 -11.28
C LEU A 54 37.34 -89.53 -9.82
N ARG A 55 38.57 -89.77 -9.35
CA ARG A 55 38.86 -90.09 -7.95
C ARG A 55 38.47 -88.94 -7.01
N LEU A 56 38.76 -87.69 -7.39
CA LEU A 56 38.36 -86.50 -6.63
C LEU A 56 36.83 -86.37 -6.54
N GLN A 57 36.12 -86.53 -7.67
CA GLN A 57 34.64 -86.48 -7.68
C GLN A 57 34.02 -87.56 -6.79
N ALA A 58 34.51 -88.79 -6.87
CA ALA A 58 34.04 -89.89 -6.04
C ALA A 58 34.30 -89.65 -4.54
N GLN A 59 35.43 -89.05 -4.19
CA GLN A 59 35.74 -88.65 -2.81
C GLN A 59 34.81 -87.53 -2.30
N ILE A 60 34.50 -86.54 -3.14
CA ILE A 60 33.54 -85.47 -2.80
C ILE A 60 32.16 -86.07 -2.55
N GLU A 61 31.70 -86.96 -3.44
CA GLU A 61 30.41 -87.65 -3.30
C GLU A 61 30.35 -88.49 -2.01
N LEU A 62 31.39 -89.27 -1.72
CA LEU A 62 31.48 -90.08 -0.50
C LEU A 62 31.40 -89.20 0.76
N ARG A 63 32.15 -88.09 0.80
CA ARG A 63 32.11 -87.14 1.92
C ARG A 63 30.73 -86.50 2.05
N ALA A 64 30.11 -86.11 0.94
CA ALA A 64 28.76 -85.55 0.92
C ALA A 64 27.70 -86.52 1.48
N LEU A 65 27.76 -87.80 1.09
CA LEU A 65 26.85 -88.84 1.62
C LEU A 65 27.08 -89.12 3.11
N ARG A 66 28.34 -89.10 3.58
CA ARG A 66 28.67 -89.28 5.01
C ARG A 66 28.17 -88.14 5.89
N VAL A 67 28.12 -86.91 5.38
CA VAL A 67 27.60 -85.75 6.13
C VAL A 67 26.11 -85.47 5.88
N LEU A 68 25.41 -86.32 5.13
CA LEU A 68 24.00 -86.10 4.76
C LEU A 68 23.08 -85.93 5.98
N ASN A 69 23.25 -86.76 7.02
CA ASN A 69 22.43 -86.67 8.22
C ASN A 69 22.71 -85.39 9.02
N PHE A 70 23.97 -84.97 9.09
CA PHE A 70 24.35 -83.68 9.68
C PHE A 70 23.72 -82.51 8.90
N GLN A 71 23.77 -82.55 7.57
CA GLN A 71 23.14 -81.54 6.72
C GLN A 71 21.62 -81.50 6.92
N LYS A 72 20.94 -82.66 7.02
CA LYS A 72 19.50 -82.74 7.30
C LYS A 72 19.16 -82.09 8.65
N GLN A 73 19.93 -82.40 9.69
CA GLN A 73 19.75 -81.84 11.02
C GLN A 73 19.95 -80.33 11.03
N LEU A 74 21.06 -79.84 10.47
CA LEU A 74 21.36 -78.40 10.39
C LEU A 74 20.25 -77.63 9.64
N ARG A 75 19.78 -78.17 8.51
CA ARG A 75 18.66 -77.57 7.76
C ARG A 75 17.37 -77.55 8.58
N ALA A 76 17.06 -78.62 9.31
CA ALA A 76 15.88 -78.69 10.15
C ALA A 76 15.92 -77.66 11.29
N GLU A 77 17.08 -77.48 11.93
CA GLU A 77 17.30 -76.49 12.99
C GLU A 77 17.12 -75.06 12.47
N ILE A 78 17.80 -74.72 11.36
CA ILE A 78 17.68 -73.40 10.72
C ILE A 78 16.22 -73.12 10.33
N LEU A 79 15.55 -74.08 9.67
CA LEU A 79 14.14 -73.91 9.30
C LEU A 79 13.22 -73.82 10.52
N GLY A 80 13.55 -74.49 11.62
CA GLY A 80 12.83 -74.39 12.88
C GLY A 80 12.90 -72.98 13.44
N GLN A 81 14.09 -72.39 13.45
CA GLN A 81 14.30 -71.03 13.94
C GLN A 81 13.66 -69.99 13.00
N VAL A 82 13.86 -70.09 11.69
CA VAL A 82 13.23 -69.20 10.70
C VAL A 82 11.72 -69.22 10.83
N ARG A 83 11.09 -70.41 11.02
CA ARG A 83 9.64 -70.48 11.24
C ARG A 83 9.21 -69.77 12.51
N ARG A 84 9.95 -69.89 13.60
CA ARG A 84 9.64 -69.19 14.86
C ARG A 84 9.73 -67.68 14.68
N ASP A 85 10.82 -67.19 14.08
CA ASP A 85 11.07 -65.75 13.94
C ASP A 85 10.13 -65.08 12.92
N THR A 86 9.72 -65.81 11.88
CA THR A 86 8.81 -65.30 10.84
C THR A 86 7.33 -65.47 11.20
N THR A 87 6.99 -66.33 12.16
CA THR A 87 5.61 -66.48 12.61
C THR A 87 5.27 -65.35 13.55
N LEU A 88 4.42 -64.43 13.09
CA LEU A 88 3.92 -63.35 13.94
C LEU A 88 3.00 -63.90 15.02
N GLU A 89 3.36 -63.71 16.28
CA GLU A 89 2.52 -64.09 17.44
C GLU A 89 1.13 -63.44 17.37
N THR A 90 1.05 -62.24 16.79
CA THR A 90 -0.20 -61.51 16.54
C THR A 90 -1.11 -62.19 15.52
N ALA A 91 -0.56 -62.97 14.59
CA ALA A 91 -1.31 -63.74 13.60
C ALA A 91 -1.79 -65.09 14.16
N VAL A 92 -1.02 -65.69 15.08
CA VAL A 92 -1.42 -66.92 15.78
C VAL A 92 -2.54 -66.63 16.77
N ASN A 93 -2.44 -65.52 17.51
CA ASN A 93 -3.42 -65.14 18.53
C ASN A 93 -4.08 -63.79 18.25
N ILE A 94 -4.77 -63.68 17.12
CA ILE A 94 -5.48 -62.45 16.70
C ILE A 94 -6.38 -61.90 17.80
N LYS A 95 -7.04 -62.77 18.59
CA LYS A 95 -7.97 -62.35 19.66
C LYS A 95 -7.27 -61.66 20.82
N ALA A 96 -6.05 -62.06 21.18
CA ALA A 96 -5.28 -61.44 22.26
C ALA A 96 -4.86 -60.00 21.91
N TYR A 97 -4.55 -59.74 20.64
CA TYR A 97 -4.10 -58.41 20.19
C TYR A 97 -5.23 -57.55 19.61
N LYS A 98 -6.43 -58.11 19.43
CA LYS A 98 -7.60 -57.36 18.97
C LYS A 98 -8.18 -56.52 20.11
N ARG A 99 -7.98 -55.20 20.05
CA ARG A 99 -8.67 -54.26 20.92
C ARG A 99 -10.17 -54.23 20.61
N THR A 100 -10.96 -54.89 21.43
CA THR A 100 -12.43 -54.87 21.28
C THR A 100 -12.99 -53.57 21.86
N LYS A 101 -13.58 -52.73 21.00
CA LYS A 101 -14.26 -51.52 21.44
C LYS A 101 -15.66 -51.86 21.94
N ARG A 102 -15.95 -51.57 23.21
CA ARG A 102 -17.30 -51.62 23.78
C ARG A 102 -17.89 -50.22 23.74
N GLN A 103 -19.16 -50.11 23.35
CA GLN A 103 -19.90 -48.85 23.37
C GLN A 103 -20.52 -48.66 24.74
N GLY A 104 -19.87 -47.85 25.58
CA GLY A 104 -20.34 -47.54 26.93
C GLY A 104 -21.15 -46.24 26.96
N LEU A 105 -22.20 -46.20 27.79
CA LEU A 105 -23.04 -45.00 27.96
C LEU A 105 -22.25 -43.77 28.43
N ARG A 106 -21.24 -43.96 29.29
CA ARG A 106 -20.37 -42.88 29.78
C ARG A 106 -19.59 -42.22 28.65
N GLU A 107 -19.02 -43.02 27.75
CA GLU A 107 -18.28 -42.50 26.59
C GLU A 107 -19.22 -41.75 25.64
N ALA A 108 -20.39 -42.33 25.34
CA ALA A 108 -21.38 -41.71 24.47
C ALA A 108 -21.84 -40.34 25.02
N ARG A 109 -22.16 -40.26 26.31
CA ARG A 109 -22.53 -39.01 26.98
C ARG A 109 -21.40 -37.98 26.99
N ALA A 110 -20.15 -38.42 27.17
CA ALA A 110 -18.99 -37.52 27.14
C ALA A 110 -18.79 -36.93 25.74
N THR A 111 -18.90 -37.75 24.69
CA THR A 111 -18.83 -37.32 23.30
C THR A 111 -19.95 -36.35 22.96
N GLU A 112 -21.20 -36.69 23.27
CA GLU A 112 -22.36 -35.81 23.01
C GLU A 112 -22.23 -34.46 23.73
N LYS A 113 -21.79 -34.47 24.99
CA LYS A 113 -21.53 -33.24 25.76
C LYS A 113 -20.46 -32.38 25.09
N LEU A 114 -19.36 -33.00 24.66
CA LEU A 114 -18.24 -32.28 24.01
C LEU A 114 -18.68 -31.71 22.66
N GLU A 115 -19.39 -32.48 21.84
CA GLU A 115 -19.90 -32.03 20.54
C GLU A 115 -20.91 -30.87 20.71
N LYS A 116 -21.79 -30.97 21.71
CA LYS A 116 -22.73 -29.88 22.03
C LYS A 116 -21.98 -28.62 22.47
N GLN A 117 -20.93 -28.75 23.27
CA GLN A 117 -20.08 -27.62 23.68
C GLN A 117 -19.38 -26.98 22.48
N GLN A 118 -18.75 -27.78 21.60
CA GLN A 118 -18.09 -27.28 20.39
C GLN A 118 -19.08 -26.58 19.45
N LYS A 119 -20.30 -27.12 19.29
CA LYS A 119 -21.35 -26.50 18.47
C LYS A 119 -21.79 -25.14 19.04
N LEU A 120 -21.99 -25.05 20.36
CA LEU A 120 -22.35 -23.79 21.02
C LEU A 120 -21.22 -22.75 20.91
N GLU A 121 -19.97 -23.17 21.06
CA GLU A 121 -18.82 -22.28 20.93
C GLU A 121 -18.65 -21.77 19.49
N ALA A 122 -18.80 -22.65 18.50
CA ALA A 122 -18.77 -22.28 17.08
C ALA A 122 -19.89 -21.29 16.73
N GLU A 123 -21.10 -21.51 17.24
CA GLU A 123 -22.23 -20.61 17.05
C GLU A 123 -22.00 -19.25 17.75
N ARG A 124 -21.47 -19.25 18.98
CA ARG A 124 -21.08 -18.02 19.69
C ARG A 124 -20.03 -17.24 18.91
N LYS A 125 -19.00 -17.91 18.39
CA LYS A 125 -17.95 -17.29 17.56
C LYS A 125 -18.52 -16.73 16.26
N ARG A 126 -19.47 -17.41 15.63
CA ARG A 126 -20.18 -16.92 14.44
C ARG A 126 -21.00 -15.65 14.76
N ARG A 127 -21.76 -15.66 15.86
CA ARG A 127 -22.53 -14.48 16.32
C ARG A 127 -21.62 -13.29 16.61
N GLN A 128 -20.51 -13.53 17.32
CA GLN A 128 -19.54 -12.50 17.63
C GLN A 128 -18.94 -11.88 16.36
N LYS A 129 -18.48 -12.69 15.40
CA LYS A 129 -17.98 -12.17 14.11
C LYS A 129 -19.00 -11.31 13.38
N HIS A 130 -20.27 -11.71 13.39
CA HIS A 130 -21.33 -10.93 12.77
C HIS A 130 -21.55 -9.60 13.51
N GLN A 131 -21.53 -9.61 14.84
CA GLN A 131 -21.64 -8.39 15.65
C GLN A 131 -20.45 -7.44 15.43
N GLU A 132 -19.22 -7.96 15.38
CA GLU A 132 -18.02 -7.19 15.06
C GLU A 132 -18.11 -6.56 13.67
N PHE A 133 -18.60 -7.30 12.67
CA PHE A 133 -18.86 -6.76 11.34
C PHE A 133 -19.89 -5.62 11.34
N LEU A 134 -21.00 -5.78 12.06
CA LEU A 134 -21.97 -4.69 12.19
C LEU A 134 -21.35 -3.46 12.87
N GLN A 135 -20.52 -3.68 13.89
CA GLN A 135 -19.82 -2.60 14.57
C GLN A 135 -18.86 -1.86 13.64
N THR A 136 -18.11 -2.55 12.77
CA THR A 136 -17.22 -1.90 11.80
C THR A 136 -17.98 -1.12 10.75
N VAL A 137 -19.12 -1.63 10.26
CA VAL A 137 -19.99 -0.92 9.32
C VAL A 137 -20.55 0.37 9.96
N LEU A 138 -21.02 0.27 11.21
CA LEU A 138 -21.52 1.44 11.95
C LEU A 138 -20.42 2.46 12.23
N GLN A 139 -19.20 2.01 12.53
CA GLN A 139 -18.07 2.90 12.72
C GLN A 139 -17.73 3.64 11.43
N HIS A 140 -17.65 2.93 10.30
CA HIS A 140 -17.42 3.55 8.99
C HIS A 140 -18.49 4.60 8.66
N ALA A 141 -19.76 4.35 8.99
CA ALA A 141 -20.83 5.32 8.79
C ALA A 141 -20.66 6.59 9.66
N LYS A 142 -20.10 6.47 10.87
CA LYS A 142 -19.75 7.62 11.71
C LYS A 142 -18.60 8.41 11.11
N ASP A 143 -17.52 7.71 10.72
CA ASP A 143 -16.33 8.31 10.13
C ASP A 143 -16.69 9.06 8.83
N PHE A 144 -17.59 8.49 8.02
CA PHE A 144 -18.10 9.11 6.81
C PHE A 144 -18.85 10.43 7.11
N LYS A 145 -19.75 10.43 8.11
CA LYS A 145 -20.43 11.65 8.54
C LYS A 145 -19.45 12.70 9.07
N GLU A 146 -18.45 12.28 9.81
CA GLU A 146 -17.41 13.16 10.34
C GLU A 146 -16.56 13.78 9.23
N PHE A 147 -16.19 12.99 8.22
CA PHE A 147 -15.49 13.48 7.02
C PHE A 147 -16.26 14.63 6.35
N HIS A 148 -17.57 14.46 6.13
CA HIS A 148 -18.38 15.51 5.52
C HIS A 148 -18.50 16.75 6.43
N ARG A 149 -18.68 16.57 7.74
CA ARG A 149 -18.66 17.69 8.71
C ARG A 149 -17.34 18.45 8.67
N ASN A 150 -16.22 17.73 8.61
CA ASN A 150 -14.89 18.32 8.53
C ASN A 150 -14.68 19.08 7.21
N ASN A 151 -15.24 18.61 6.10
CA ASN A 151 -15.18 19.33 4.83
C ASN A 151 -16.00 20.63 4.86
N VAL A 152 -17.20 20.62 5.45
CA VAL A 152 -17.99 21.85 5.66
C VAL A 152 -17.21 22.84 6.55
N SER A 153 -16.59 22.36 7.62
CA SER A 153 -15.75 23.18 8.50
C SER A 153 -14.50 23.74 7.79
N LYS A 154 -13.88 22.98 6.88
CA LYS A 154 -12.78 23.46 6.03
C LYS A 154 -13.26 24.55 5.07
N LEU A 155 -14.40 24.37 4.41
CA LEU A 155 -14.99 25.35 3.51
C LEU A 155 -15.29 26.67 4.24
N SER A 156 -15.91 26.59 5.43
CA SER A 156 -16.20 27.78 6.24
C SER A 156 -14.92 28.54 6.64
N ARG A 157 -13.86 27.83 7.04
CA ARG A 157 -12.55 28.44 7.33
C ARG A 157 -11.95 29.14 6.12
N MET A 158 -12.01 28.50 4.94
CA MET A 158 -11.52 29.09 3.70
C MET A 158 -12.30 30.35 3.32
N ASN A 159 -13.64 30.30 3.40
CA ASN A 159 -14.49 31.47 3.13
C ASN A 159 -14.17 32.64 4.08
N LYS A 160 -13.99 32.38 5.38
CA LYS A 160 -13.57 33.41 6.34
C LYS A 160 -12.20 33.99 5.99
N ALA A 161 -11.24 33.16 5.57
CA ALA A 161 -9.92 33.61 5.16
C ALA A 161 -9.98 34.52 3.92
N ILE A 162 -10.82 34.18 2.93
CA ILE A 162 -11.05 35.00 1.73
C ILE A 162 -11.68 36.36 2.12
N MET A 163 -12.72 36.35 2.95
CA MET A 163 -13.34 37.60 3.42
C MET A 163 -12.35 38.48 4.18
N ASN A 164 -11.53 37.89 5.05
CA ASN A 164 -10.48 38.62 5.77
C ASN A 164 -9.40 39.16 4.83
N TYR A 165 -9.02 38.43 3.78
CA TYR A 165 -8.08 38.89 2.77
C TYR A 165 -8.61 40.15 2.07
N HIS A 166 -9.86 40.13 1.62
CA HIS A 166 -10.47 41.31 0.98
C HIS A 166 -10.62 42.48 1.95
N ALA A 167 -11.06 42.25 3.18
CA ALA A 167 -11.17 43.30 4.20
C ALA A 167 -9.80 43.91 4.55
N ASN A 168 -8.73 43.11 4.59
CA ASN A 168 -7.38 43.60 4.80
C ASN A 168 -6.84 44.35 3.59
N ALA A 169 -7.09 43.86 2.37
CA ALA A 169 -6.72 44.55 1.13
C ALA A 169 -7.39 45.94 1.05
N GLU A 170 -8.68 46.05 1.41
CA GLU A 170 -9.39 47.32 1.47
C GLU A 170 -8.81 48.27 2.53
N ARG A 171 -8.47 47.76 3.72
CA ARG A 171 -7.78 48.56 4.76
C ARG A 171 -6.42 49.06 4.31
N GLU A 172 -5.61 48.21 3.68
CA GLU A 172 -4.30 48.61 3.15
C GLU A 172 -4.44 49.61 2.01
N GLN A 173 -5.44 49.44 1.13
CA GLN A 173 -5.76 50.44 0.09
C GLN A 173 -6.14 51.79 0.70
N LYS A 174 -6.95 51.81 1.77
CA LYS A 174 -7.30 53.04 2.49
C LYS A 174 -6.09 53.69 3.16
N LYS A 175 -5.22 52.90 3.82
CA LYS A 175 -3.97 53.42 4.41
C LYS A 175 -3.04 53.99 3.34
N GLU A 176 -2.94 53.35 2.19
CA GLU A 176 -2.11 53.83 1.09
C GLU A 176 -2.70 55.12 0.49
N GLN A 177 -4.03 55.22 0.35
CA GLN A 177 -4.69 56.48 0.00
C GLN A 177 -4.39 57.59 1.01
N GLU A 178 -4.51 57.33 2.31
CA GLU A 178 -4.17 58.29 3.36
C GLU A 178 -2.68 58.67 3.34
N ARG A 179 -1.78 57.73 3.00
CA ARG A 179 -0.34 57.98 2.86
C ARG A 179 -0.05 58.89 1.67
N ILE A 180 -0.64 58.60 0.51
CA ILE A 180 -0.53 59.42 -0.70
C ILE A 180 -1.07 60.83 -0.42
N GLU A 181 -2.20 60.94 0.28
CA GLU A 181 -2.78 62.25 0.65
C GLU A 181 -1.90 63.03 1.64
N LYS A 182 -1.31 62.36 2.64
CA LYS A 182 -0.33 62.98 3.55
C LYS A 182 0.93 63.43 2.83
N GLU A 183 1.46 62.63 1.90
CA GLU A 183 2.62 63.01 1.09
C GLU A 183 2.29 64.19 0.17
N ARG A 184 1.11 64.17 -0.45
CA ARG A 184 0.58 65.28 -1.24
C ARG A 184 0.49 66.56 -0.40
N MET A 185 -0.08 66.52 0.81
CA MET A 185 -0.13 67.69 1.71
C MET A 185 1.25 68.14 2.15
N ARG A 186 2.18 67.22 2.41
CA ARG A 186 3.57 67.55 2.78
C ARG A 186 4.29 68.30 1.67
N ARG A 187 4.17 67.87 0.40
CA ARG A 187 4.80 68.56 -0.74
C ARG A 187 4.21 69.95 -0.95
N LEU A 188 2.90 70.10 -0.76
CA LEU A 188 2.24 71.40 -0.79
C LEU A 188 2.78 72.35 0.30
N MET A 189 2.94 71.87 1.54
CA MET A 189 3.49 72.66 2.64
C MET A 189 4.97 73.01 2.47
N ALA A 190 5.72 72.21 1.70
CA ALA A 190 7.13 72.45 1.39
C ALA A 190 7.34 73.32 0.14
N GLU A 191 6.27 73.91 -0.41
CA GLU A 191 6.30 74.74 -1.63
C GLU A 191 6.83 74.01 -2.89
N ASP A 192 6.82 72.67 -2.88
CA ASP A 192 7.19 71.83 -4.04
C ASP A 192 5.97 71.63 -4.97
N GLU A 193 5.69 72.65 -5.77
CA GLU A 193 4.56 72.69 -6.70
C GLU A 193 4.66 71.61 -7.80
N GLU A 194 5.87 71.29 -8.26
CA GLU A 194 6.10 70.31 -9.33
C GLU A 194 5.86 68.88 -8.84
N GLY A 195 6.34 68.55 -7.62
CA GLY A 195 6.11 67.26 -7.00
C GLY A 195 4.63 67.01 -6.64
N TYR A 196 3.92 68.05 -6.19
CA TYR A 196 2.49 67.99 -5.93
C TYR A 196 1.66 67.73 -7.21
N ARG A 197 2.01 68.37 -8.33
CA ARG A 197 1.35 68.17 -9.63
C ARG A 197 1.52 66.75 -10.17
N LYS A 198 2.72 66.18 -10.08
CA LYS A 198 2.98 64.79 -10.51
C LYS A 198 2.11 63.77 -9.75
N LEU A 199 1.83 64.02 -8.47
CA LEU A 199 0.93 63.16 -7.68
C LEU A 199 -0.55 63.31 -8.10
N ILE A 200 -0.99 64.50 -8.53
CA ILE A 200 -2.35 64.75 -9.07
C ILE A 200 -2.53 64.07 -10.43
N ASP A 201 -1.54 64.19 -11.32
CA ASP A 201 -1.57 63.59 -12.65
C ASP A 201 -1.63 62.06 -12.56
N GLN A 202 -0.89 61.46 -11.60
CA GLN A 202 -0.95 60.02 -11.32
C GLN A 202 -2.33 59.55 -10.83
N LYS A 203 -3.05 60.36 -10.03
CA LYS A 203 -4.42 60.04 -9.57
C LYS A 203 -5.46 60.17 -10.69
N LYS A 204 -5.06 60.59 -11.90
CA LYS A 204 -5.93 60.89 -13.06
C LYS A 204 -7.07 61.84 -12.69
N ASP A 205 -6.84 62.76 -11.75
CA ASP A 205 -7.86 63.71 -11.31
C ASP A 205 -7.97 64.87 -12.30
N LYS A 206 -8.48 64.54 -13.50
CA LYS A 206 -8.48 65.40 -14.70
C LYS A 206 -9.15 66.74 -14.44
N ARG A 207 -10.17 66.77 -13.58
CA ARG A 207 -10.90 68.00 -13.26
C ARG A 207 -10.08 68.92 -12.36
N LEU A 208 -9.37 68.37 -11.37
CA LEU A 208 -8.53 69.16 -10.50
C LEU A 208 -7.29 69.66 -11.25
N ALA A 209 -6.67 68.83 -12.09
CA ALA A 209 -5.61 69.26 -12.99
C ALA A 209 -6.07 70.39 -13.93
N PHE A 210 -7.27 70.26 -14.52
CA PHE A 210 -7.86 71.28 -15.39
C PHE A 210 -8.17 72.60 -14.66
N LEU A 211 -8.71 72.53 -13.44
CA LEU A 211 -8.97 73.73 -12.64
C LEU A 211 -7.67 74.44 -12.28
N LEU A 212 -6.63 73.69 -11.90
CA LEU A 212 -5.30 74.26 -11.61
C LEU A 212 -4.70 74.95 -12.83
N SER A 213 -4.75 74.31 -14.01
CA SER A 213 -4.29 74.94 -15.26
C SER A 213 -5.10 76.19 -15.63
N GLN A 214 -6.42 76.18 -15.38
CA GLN A 214 -7.27 77.34 -15.63
C GLN A 214 -6.96 78.51 -14.69
N THR A 215 -6.63 78.25 -13.41
CA THR A 215 -6.13 79.29 -12.50
C THR A 215 -4.79 79.83 -12.96
N ASP A 216 -3.86 78.99 -13.42
CA ASP A 216 -2.56 79.46 -13.95
C ASP A 216 -2.76 80.36 -15.17
N GLU A 217 -3.61 79.94 -16.11
CA GLU A 217 -3.96 80.75 -17.28
C GLU A 217 -4.61 82.08 -16.89
N TYR A 218 -5.51 82.06 -15.91
CA TYR A 218 -6.16 83.26 -15.42
C TYR A 218 -5.18 84.20 -14.70
N ILE A 219 -4.28 83.66 -13.87
CA ILE A 219 -3.22 84.43 -13.20
C ILE A 219 -2.26 85.01 -14.25
N ALA A 220 -1.88 84.24 -15.28
CA ALA A 220 -1.05 84.71 -16.36
C ALA A 220 -1.74 85.86 -17.13
N SER A 221 -3.02 85.70 -17.45
CA SER A 221 -3.83 86.73 -18.10
C SER A 221 -3.94 88.01 -17.26
N LEU A 222 -4.22 87.89 -15.95
CA LEU A 222 -4.24 89.03 -15.03
C LEU A 222 -2.86 89.71 -14.94
N THR A 223 -1.79 88.92 -14.84
CA THR A 223 -0.42 89.44 -14.79
C THR A 223 -0.07 90.21 -16.06
N GLU A 224 -0.51 89.71 -17.22
CA GLU A 224 -0.33 90.35 -18.51
C GLU A 224 -1.15 91.64 -18.62
N MET A 225 -2.41 91.63 -18.16
CA MET A 225 -3.29 92.80 -18.14
C MET A 225 -2.75 93.89 -17.20
N VAL A 226 -2.22 93.51 -16.02
CA VAL A 226 -1.52 94.43 -15.11
C VAL A 226 -0.26 94.99 -15.75
N LYS A 227 0.50 94.17 -16.49
CA LYS A 227 1.68 94.61 -17.23
C LYS A 227 1.32 95.60 -18.33
N GLN A 228 0.26 95.34 -19.09
CA GLN A 228 -0.26 96.24 -20.12
C GLN A 228 -0.75 97.56 -19.51
N HIS A 229 -1.52 97.52 -18.41
CA HIS A 229 -1.96 98.72 -17.69
C HIS A 229 -0.78 99.54 -17.16
N LYS A 230 0.26 98.90 -16.61
CA LYS A 230 1.50 99.59 -16.20
C LYS A 230 2.19 100.22 -17.41
N GLN A 231 2.23 99.55 -18.55
CA GLN A 231 2.79 100.11 -19.79
C GLN A 231 1.97 101.28 -20.32
N GLU A 232 0.63 101.21 -20.30
CA GLU A 232 -0.26 102.29 -20.72
C GLU A 232 -0.19 103.50 -19.80
N GLN A 233 -0.14 103.30 -18.47
CA GLN A 233 0.11 104.40 -17.54
C GLN A 233 1.46 105.06 -17.80
N ARG A 234 2.50 104.26 -18.07
CA ARG A 234 3.83 104.79 -18.40
C ARG A 234 3.82 105.55 -19.72
N LYS A 235 3.06 105.10 -20.73
CA LYS A 235 2.86 105.81 -22.00
C LYS A 235 2.06 107.10 -21.81
N LYS A 236 0.98 107.09 -21.03
CA LYS A 236 0.20 108.30 -20.68
C LYS A 236 1.05 109.32 -19.93
N GLN A 237 1.86 108.90 -18.96
CA GLN A 237 2.82 109.79 -18.29
C GLN A 237 3.84 110.38 -19.27
N GLN A 238 4.37 109.58 -20.21
CA GLN A 238 5.28 110.07 -21.25
C GLN A 238 4.60 111.03 -22.24
N GLU A 239 3.32 110.80 -22.56
CA GLU A 239 2.53 111.66 -23.44
C GLU A 239 2.14 112.98 -22.76
N GLU A 240 1.84 112.94 -21.46
CA GLU A 240 1.59 114.11 -20.63
C GLU A 240 2.86 114.96 -20.44
N GLU A 241 4.02 114.31 -20.26
CA GLU A 241 5.33 114.98 -20.29
C GLU A 241 5.63 115.60 -21.67
N ARG A 242 5.34 114.90 -22.76
CA ARG A 242 5.48 115.45 -24.12
C ARG A 242 4.57 116.67 -24.33
N ARG A 243 3.30 116.60 -23.92
CA ARG A 243 2.36 117.74 -23.97
C ARG A 243 2.83 118.92 -23.11
N LYS A 244 3.36 118.68 -21.90
CA LYS A 244 3.98 119.73 -21.06
C LYS A 244 5.21 120.35 -21.73
N ARG A 245 6.07 119.55 -22.39
CA ARG A 245 7.21 120.07 -23.17
C ARG A 245 6.78 120.89 -24.37
N GLU A 246 5.74 120.48 -25.09
CA GLU A 246 5.18 121.24 -26.22
C GLU A 246 4.51 122.54 -25.79
N LEU A 247 3.78 122.55 -24.67
CA LEU A 247 3.24 123.78 -24.08
C LEU A 247 4.36 124.73 -23.64
N ARG A 248 5.43 124.24 -23.01
CA ARG A 248 6.61 125.05 -22.66
C ARG A 248 7.27 125.66 -23.90
N LYS A 249 7.43 124.89 -24.98
CA LYS A 249 7.96 125.41 -26.26
C LYS A 249 7.05 126.49 -26.86
N LYS A 250 5.73 126.30 -26.85
CA LYS A 250 4.77 127.32 -27.31
C LYS A 250 4.80 128.59 -26.44
N GLN A 251 4.94 128.46 -25.13
CA GLN A 251 5.09 129.58 -24.20
C GLN A 251 6.43 130.33 -24.40
N GLU A 252 7.54 129.62 -24.66
CA GLU A 252 8.83 130.24 -25.03
C GLU A 252 8.78 130.95 -26.39
N GLU A 253 8.01 130.42 -27.35
CA GLU A 253 7.79 131.05 -28.66
C GLU A 253 6.92 132.31 -28.55
N GLU A 254 5.93 132.29 -27.66
CA GLU A 254 5.07 133.43 -27.34
C GLU A 254 5.83 134.51 -26.54
N GLU A 255 6.69 134.12 -25.59
CA GLU A 255 7.64 135.01 -24.91
C GLU A 255 8.66 135.63 -25.89
N ARG A 256 9.20 134.86 -26.85
CA ARG A 256 10.04 135.41 -27.93
C ARG A 256 9.28 136.40 -28.82
N ARG A 257 7.99 136.15 -29.10
CA ARG A 257 7.13 137.10 -29.83
C ARG A 257 6.85 138.36 -29.00
N LYS A 258 6.60 138.24 -27.69
CA LYS A 258 6.43 139.37 -26.76
C LYS A 258 7.72 140.18 -26.59
N LEU A 259 8.90 139.54 -26.56
CA LEU A 259 10.21 140.20 -26.53
C LEU A 259 10.50 140.97 -27.84
N LYS A 260 10.12 140.41 -29.01
CA LYS A 260 10.19 141.11 -30.31
C LYS A 260 9.20 142.28 -30.41
N SER A 261 8.03 142.17 -29.76
CA SER A 261 7.06 143.28 -29.64
C SER A 261 7.55 144.38 -28.68
N ARG A 262 8.29 144.04 -27.63
CA ARG A 262 8.87 145.00 -26.67
C ARG A 262 10.07 145.76 -27.23
N LYS A 263 10.89 145.12 -28.09
CA LYS A 263 11.98 145.78 -28.84
C LYS A 263 11.53 146.67 -30.02
N ARG A 264 10.23 146.75 -30.31
CA ARG A 264 9.64 147.66 -31.31
C ARG A 264 8.91 148.86 -30.70
N LYS A 265 8.89 148.99 -29.36
CA LYS A 265 8.25 150.09 -28.62
C LYS A 265 9.20 150.82 -27.65
N LEU A 266 10.51 150.67 -27.86
CA LEU A 266 11.64 151.45 -27.33
C LEU A 266 12.65 151.58 -28.46
#